data_AF-A0A0H5C999-F1
#
_entry.id   AF-A0A0H5C999-F1
#
_cell.length_a   1.000
_cell.length_b   1.000
_cell.length_c   1.000
_cell.angle_alpha   90.00
_cell.angle_beta   90.00
_cell.angle_gamma   90.00
#
_symmetry.space_group_name_H-M   'P 1'
#
loop_
_entity.id
_entity.type
_entity.pdbx_description
1 polymer ?
#
loop_
_entity_poly.entity_id
_entity_poly.type
_entity_poly.pdbx_seq_one_letter_code
_entity_poly.pdbx_strand_id
1 'polypeptide(L)'
;MKQYQQANLEQVSRRDDERRDEAGRMNREHISNLSSALRQVSISQDPQQAQQQSTANSNAQLQHLESSFGNQSQQTQSRITHFFKNQPEEGFTLFSHRSAPNGFKVAIVLSELGLEYNTIFLDFNAGEQRAPEFVSINPNARVPALIDHSNDNLSIWESGAIILYLVQRFSRDFGECPLWPANHL
;
A
#
# COMPACT_ATOMS: atom_id res chain seq x y z
N MET A 1 37.68 11.39 15.60
CA MET A 1 37.09 11.70 14.27
C MET A 1 37.48 10.68 13.20
N LYS A 2 38.77 10.40 12.95
CA LYS A 2 39.20 9.45 11.88
C LYS A 2 38.74 7.98 12.09
N GLN A 3 38.68 7.51 13.32
CA GLN A 3 38.30 6.12 13.64
C GLN A 3 36.81 5.82 13.40
N TYR A 4 35.94 6.84 13.52
CA TYR A 4 34.49 6.71 13.32
C TYR A 4 34.12 6.67 11.82
N GLN A 5 34.88 7.38 10.98
CA GLN A 5 34.70 7.35 9.53
C GLN A 5 35.09 5.98 8.95
N GLN A 6 36.14 5.35 9.48
CA GLN A 6 36.65 4.08 8.97
C GLN A 6 35.72 2.89 9.30
N ALA A 7 35.12 2.89 10.50
CA ALA A 7 34.12 1.88 10.88
C ALA A 7 32.85 1.94 10.03
N ASN A 8 32.44 3.13 9.56
CA ASN A 8 31.26 3.28 8.72
C ASN A 8 31.48 2.77 7.28
N LEU A 9 32.69 2.94 6.74
CA LEU A 9 33.06 2.45 5.40
C LEU A 9 33.10 0.91 5.32
N GLU A 10 33.62 0.24 6.36
CA GLU A 10 33.63 -1.23 6.41
C GLU A 10 32.24 -1.84 6.58
N GLN A 11 31.33 -1.17 7.31
CA GLN A 11 29.95 -1.63 7.47
C GLN A 11 29.07 -1.42 6.24
N VAL A 12 29.40 -0.45 5.37
CA VAL A 12 28.71 -0.26 4.09
C VAL A 12 29.18 -1.29 3.07
N SER A 13 30.48 -1.58 3.00
CA SER A 13 31.02 -2.60 2.10
C SER A 13 30.47 -4.01 2.38
N ARG A 14 30.36 -4.41 3.66
CA ARG A 14 29.82 -5.73 4.04
C ARG A 14 28.33 -5.88 3.67
N ARG A 15 27.55 -4.80 3.77
CA ARG A 15 26.12 -4.77 3.41
C ARG A 15 25.87 -4.84 1.90
N ASP A 16 26.86 -4.50 1.08
CA ASP A 16 26.73 -4.57 -0.38
C ASP A 16 27.16 -5.94 -0.94
N ASP A 17 28.09 -6.63 -0.29
CA ASP A 17 28.46 -8.02 -0.64
C ASP A 17 27.34 -9.01 -0.27
N GLU A 18 26.73 -8.87 0.92
CA GLU A 18 25.59 -9.71 1.34
C GLU A 18 24.39 -9.57 0.39
N ARG A 19 24.10 -8.35 -0.09
CA ARG A 19 23.02 -8.09 -1.06
C ARG A 19 23.29 -8.68 -2.46
N ARG A 20 24.55 -8.81 -2.86
CA ARG A 20 24.93 -9.44 -4.14
C ARG A 20 24.77 -10.96 -4.08
N ASP A 21 25.08 -11.57 -2.95
CA ASP A 21 24.94 -13.01 -2.76
C ASP A 21 23.46 -13.45 -2.66
N GLU A 22 22.61 -12.63 -2.06
CA GLU A 22 21.17 -12.88 -1.94
C GLU A 22 20.44 -12.79 -3.29
N ALA A 23 20.79 -11.80 -4.12
CA ALA A 23 20.28 -11.68 -5.49
C ALA A 23 20.70 -12.86 -6.38
N GLY A 24 21.91 -13.40 -6.17
CA GLY A 24 22.41 -14.59 -6.87
C GLY A 24 21.74 -15.90 -6.45
N ARG A 25 21.25 -16.00 -5.21
CA ARG A 25 20.47 -17.14 -4.71
C ARG A 25 19.02 -17.11 -5.19
N MET A 26 18.39 -15.94 -5.19
CA MET A 26 17.00 -15.75 -5.65
C MET A 26 16.81 -16.08 -7.14
N ASN A 27 17.83 -15.82 -7.97
CA ASN A 27 17.78 -16.11 -9.42
C ASN A 27 18.03 -17.60 -9.75
N ARG A 28 18.65 -18.37 -8.84
CA ARG A 28 18.86 -19.83 -9.03
C ARG A 28 17.62 -20.65 -8.67
N GLU A 29 16.82 -20.21 -7.70
CA GLU A 29 15.57 -20.91 -7.36
C GLU A 29 14.49 -20.76 -8.44
N HIS A 30 14.44 -19.61 -9.12
CA HIS A 30 13.46 -19.40 -10.21
C HIS A 30 13.74 -20.27 -11.45
N ILE A 31 15.01 -20.56 -11.77
CA ILE A 31 15.38 -21.40 -12.94
C ILE A 31 15.24 -22.90 -12.64
N SER A 32 15.35 -23.29 -11.36
CA SER A 32 15.15 -24.68 -10.89
C SER A 32 13.73 -25.19 -11.16
N ASN A 33 12.71 -24.33 -11.06
CA ASN A 33 11.31 -24.73 -11.23
C ASN A 33 10.87 -24.80 -12.71
N LEU A 34 11.57 -24.09 -13.61
CA LEU A 34 11.32 -24.16 -15.05
C LEU A 34 11.99 -25.38 -15.71
N SER A 35 13.09 -25.88 -15.13
CA SER A 35 13.86 -27.00 -15.67
C SER A 35 13.33 -28.39 -15.23
N SER A 36 12.64 -28.48 -14.10
CA SER A 36 12.00 -29.72 -13.63
C SER A 36 10.78 -30.12 -14.47
N ALA A 37 10.03 -29.15 -15.01
CA ALA A 37 8.87 -29.41 -15.86
C ALA A 37 9.22 -30.02 -17.24
N LEU A 38 10.46 -29.86 -17.71
CA LEU A 38 10.93 -30.37 -19.01
C LEU A 38 11.58 -31.76 -18.94
N ARG A 39 11.65 -32.39 -17.75
CA ARG A 39 12.43 -33.62 -17.52
C ARG A 39 11.66 -34.94 -17.63
N GLN A 40 10.38 -34.92 -17.98
CA GLN A 40 9.51 -36.12 -18.01
C GLN A 40 8.78 -36.34 -19.34
N VAL A 41 9.47 -36.17 -20.48
CA VAL A 41 8.98 -36.73 -21.74
C VAL A 41 9.75 -38.01 -22.03
N SER A 42 9.30 -39.11 -21.42
CA SER A 42 9.68 -40.46 -21.83
C SER A 42 8.91 -40.80 -23.11
N ILE A 43 9.61 -40.84 -24.24
CA ILE A 43 9.02 -41.25 -25.53
C ILE A 43 8.83 -42.77 -25.50
N SER A 44 7.60 -43.21 -25.20
CA SER A 44 7.15 -44.59 -25.37
C SER A 44 6.67 -44.81 -26.81
N GLN A 45 7.12 -45.89 -27.46
CA GLN A 45 6.88 -46.20 -28.88
C GLN A 45 5.52 -46.85 -29.20
N ASP A 46 4.45 -46.59 -28.43
CA ASP A 46 3.12 -47.19 -28.69
C ASP A 46 2.02 -46.16 -28.99
N PRO A 47 1.50 -46.07 -30.24
CA PRO A 47 0.56 -45.02 -30.66
C PRO A 47 -0.80 -45.04 -29.97
N GLN A 48 -1.23 -46.19 -29.43
CA GLN A 48 -2.57 -46.34 -28.84
C GLN A 48 -2.66 -45.89 -27.36
N GLN A 49 -1.54 -45.78 -26.64
CA GLN A 49 -1.54 -45.33 -25.24
C GLN A 49 -1.32 -43.81 -25.08
N ALA A 50 -0.76 -43.15 -26.10
CA ALA A 50 -0.46 -41.71 -26.06
C ALA A 50 -1.70 -40.80 -26.01
N GLN A 51 -2.86 -41.29 -26.46
CA GLN A 51 -4.08 -40.47 -26.55
C GLN A 51 -4.90 -40.42 -25.26
N GLN A 52 -4.75 -41.41 -24.36
CA GLN A 52 -5.39 -41.41 -23.04
C GLN A 52 -4.53 -40.73 -21.96
N GLN A 53 -3.21 -40.72 -22.11
CA GLN A 53 -2.31 -40.09 -21.14
C GLN A 53 -2.22 -38.56 -21.30
N SER A 54 -2.41 -38.04 -22.52
CA SER A 54 -2.35 -36.59 -22.79
C SER A 54 -3.55 -35.80 -22.24
N THR A 55 -4.73 -36.41 -22.17
CA THR A 55 -5.97 -35.80 -21.62
C THR A 55 -6.00 -35.81 -20.09
N ALA A 56 -5.45 -36.85 -19.45
CA ALA A 56 -5.34 -36.91 -17.99
C ALA A 56 -4.34 -35.89 -17.44
N ASN A 57 -3.20 -35.69 -18.12
CA ASN A 57 -2.16 -34.75 -17.71
C ASN A 57 -2.58 -33.29 -17.89
N SER A 58 -3.36 -32.98 -18.93
CA SER A 58 -3.87 -31.62 -19.17
C SER A 58 -4.92 -31.21 -18.12
N ASN A 59 -5.80 -32.13 -17.71
CA ASN A 59 -6.76 -31.86 -16.65
C ASN A 59 -6.12 -31.71 -15.27
N ALA A 60 -5.12 -32.53 -14.93
CA ALA A 60 -4.40 -32.42 -13.66
C ALA A 60 -3.60 -31.10 -13.57
N GLN A 61 -3.05 -30.62 -14.69
CA GLN A 61 -2.27 -29.37 -14.72
C GLN A 61 -3.16 -28.13 -14.62
N LEU A 62 -4.35 -28.13 -15.24
CA LEU A 62 -5.34 -27.06 -15.08
C LEU A 62 -5.87 -26.99 -13.64
N GLN A 63 -6.13 -28.14 -13.01
CA GLN A 63 -6.60 -28.20 -11.62
C GLN A 63 -5.52 -27.77 -10.62
N HIS A 64 -4.24 -28.00 -10.94
CA HIS A 64 -3.10 -27.52 -10.14
C HIS A 64 -2.83 -26.02 -10.32
N LEU A 65 -3.11 -25.47 -11.51
CA LEU A 65 -3.07 -24.03 -11.77
C LEU A 65 -4.19 -23.30 -11.01
N GLU A 66 -5.42 -23.78 -11.07
CA GLU A 66 -6.56 -23.19 -10.34
C GLU A 66 -6.37 -23.22 -8.81
N SER A 67 -5.81 -24.31 -8.27
CA SER A 67 -5.50 -24.42 -6.83
C SER A 67 -4.31 -23.57 -6.38
N SER A 68 -3.41 -23.20 -7.30
CA SER A 68 -2.29 -22.27 -7.02
C SER A 68 -2.75 -20.81 -7.01
N PHE A 69 -3.82 -20.46 -7.74
CA PHE A 69 -4.44 -19.12 -7.72
C PHE A 69 -5.51 -18.96 -6.64
N GLY A 70 -6.08 -20.07 -6.13
CA GLY A 70 -7.23 -20.05 -5.23
C GLY A 70 -6.95 -19.92 -3.72
N ASN A 71 -5.68 -19.89 -3.28
CA ASN A 71 -5.34 -20.03 -1.85
C ASN A 71 -4.74 -18.78 -1.16
N GLN A 72 -4.70 -17.62 -1.82
CA GLN A 72 -4.31 -16.35 -1.17
C GLN A 72 -5.49 -15.58 -0.52
N SER A 73 -6.70 -16.12 -0.58
CA SER A 73 -7.93 -15.50 -0.08
C SER A 73 -8.32 -15.95 1.34
N GLN A 74 -7.36 -16.37 2.18
CA GLN A 74 -7.59 -16.41 3.63
C GLN A 74 -7.31 -15.01 4.21
N GLN A 75 -8.40 -14.25 4.32
CA GLN A 75 -8.49 -12.84 4.67
C GLN A 75 -7.93 -12.52 6.07
N THR A 76 -6.64 -12.21 6.21
CA THR A 76 -6.23 -11.22 7.21
C THR A 76 -6.75 -9.87 6.72
N GLN A 77 -7.81 -9.35 7.36
CA GLN A 77 -8.30 -8.01 7.07
C GLN A 77 -7.16 -7.00 7.26
N SER A 78 -6.88 -6.19 6.23
CA SER A 78 -5.85 -5.16 6.35
C SER A 78 -6.21 -4.17 7.46
N ARG A 79 -5.23 -3.54 8.10
CA ARG A 79 -5.52 -2.50 9.12
C ARG A 79 -6.35 -1.35 8.55
N ILE A 80 -6.27 -1.10 7.24
CA ILE A 80 -7.07 -0.10 6.54
C ILE A 80 -8.53 -0.53 6.49
N THR A 81 -8.80 -1.78 6.10
CA THR A 81 -10.14 -2.39 6.15
C THR A 81 -10.72 -2.33 7.57
N HIS A 82 -9.90 -2.61 8.59
CA HIS A 82 -10.33 -2.53 9.99
C HIS A 82 -10.71 -1.10 10.39
N PHE A 83 -9.93 -0.10 9.99
CA PHE A 83 -10.24 1.31 10.23
C PHE A 83 -11.59 1.71 9.63
N PHE A 84 -11.84 1.42 8.34
CA PHE A 84 -13.09 1.83 7.68
C PHE A 84 -14.35 1.19 8.28
N LYS A 85 -14.21 0.04 8.95
CA LYS A 85 -15.30 -0.60 9.70
C LYS A 85 -15.55 0.01 11.08
N ASN A 86 -14.56 0.70 11.65
CA ASN A 86 -14.57 1.21 13.02
C ASN A 86 -14.07 2.67 13.04
N GLN A 87 -14.70 3.50 12.23
CA GLN A 87 -14.34 4.92 12.15
C GLN A 87 -14.80 5.65 13.43
N PRO A 88 -14.05 6.66 13.90
CA PRO A 88 -14.52 7.57 14.94
C PRO A 88 -15.84 8.25 14.55
N GLU A 89 -16.62 8.68 15.56
CA GLU A 89 -17.85 9.46 15.33
C GLU A 89 -17.55 10.95 15.11
N GLU A 90 -16.45 11.46 15.66
CA GLU A 90 -16.11 12.89 15.68
C GLU A 90 -14.64 13.14 15.32
N GLY A 91 -14.34 14.41 15.03
CA GLY A 91 -12.99 14.86 14.66
C GLY A 91 -12.59 14.44 13.24
N PHE A 92 -11.28 14.44 12.99
CA PHE A 92 -10.74 14.16 11.66
C PHE A 92 -9.77 12.97 11.64
N THR A 93 -9.75 12.24 10.53
CA THR A 93 -8.66 11.31 10.22
C THR A 93 -7.90 11.77 8.98
N LEU A 94 -6.60 12.02 9.14
CA LEU A 94 -5.67 12.36 8.05
C LEU A 94 -4.89 11.12 7.61
N PHE A 95 -5.12 10.68 6.37
CA PHE A 95 -4.23 9.72 5.72
C PHE A 95 -3.04 10.44 5.10
N SER A 96 -1.83 10.03 5.49
CA SER A 96 -0.57 10.67 5.10
C SER A 96 0.55 9.65 4.88
N HIS A 97 1.75 10.13 4.56
CA HIS A 97 2.98 9.35 4.54
C HIS A 97 4.08 10.13 5.27
N ARG A 98 4.99 9.43 5.96
CA ARG A 98 6.00 10.04 6.85
C ARG A 98 6.96 11.02 6.16
N SER A 99 7.07 10.93 4.84
CA SER A 99 7.89 11.83 4.02
C SER A 99 7.08 12.69 3.05
N ALA A 100 5.74 12.72 3.15
CA ALA A 100 4.90 13.47 2.21
C ALA A 100 4.75 14.94 2.64
N PRO A 101 5.38 15.91 1.93
CA PRO A 101 5.29 17.32 2.33
C PRO A 101 3.85 17.84 2.27
N ASN A 102 3.06 17.38 1.29
CA ASN A 102 1.65 17.75 1.18
C ASN A 102 0.79 17.22 2.33
N GLY A 103 1.16 16.08 2.92
CA GLY A 103 0.50 15.57 4.11
C GLY A 103 0.79 16.45 5.34
N PHE A 104 2.04 16.87 5.51
CA PHE A 104 2.40 17.80 6.59
C PHE A 104 1.77 19.18 6.43
N LYS A 105 1.56 19.69 5.21
CA LYS A 105 0.81 20.93 4.98
C LYS A 105 -0.58 20.88 5.61
N VAL A 106 -1.31 19.78 5.42
CA VAL A 106 -2.64 19.58 6.01
C VAL A 106 -2.57 19.44 7.52
N ALA A 107 -1.61 18.64 8.03
CA ALA A 107 -1.41 18.46 9.47
C ALA A 107 -1.12 19.78 10.19
N ILE A 108 -0.33 20.67 9.58
CA ILE A 108 -0.06 22.02 10.10
C ILE A 108 -1.36 22.81 10.20
N VAL A 109 -2.16 22.87 9.14
CA VAL A 109 -3.44 23.61 9.17
C VAL A 109 -4.40 23.07 10.22
N LEU A 110 -4.54 21.75 10.34
CA LEU A 110 -5.36 21.12 11.40
C LEU A 110 -4.88 21.53 12.80
N SER A 111 -3.57 21.51 13.02
CA SER A 111 -2.95 21.83 14.32
C SER A 111 -3.08 23.32 14.67
N GLU A 112 -2.83 24.21 13.71
CA GLU A 112 -2.95 25.67 13.88
C GLU A 112 -4.40 26.11 14.14
N LEU A 113 -5.38 25.40 13.56
CA LEU A 113 -6.80 25.63 13.85
C LEU A 113 -7.27 24.92 15.13
N GLY A 114 -6.41 24.15 15.81
CA GLY A 114 -6.78 23.42 17.02
C GLY A 114 -7.85 22.34 16.80
N LEU A 115 -7.97 21.82 15.57
CA LEU A 115 -8.94 20.77 15.23
C LEU A 115 -8.41 19.41 15.66
N GLU A 116 -9.23 18.60 16.35
CA GLU A 116 -8.83 17.26 16.78
C GLU A 116 -8.70 16.32 15.59
N TYR A 117 -7.52 15.70 15.43
CA TYR A 117 -7.28 14.76 14.35
C TYR A 117 -6.31 13.64 14.73
N ASN A 118 -6.48 12.49 14.07
CA ASN A 118 -5.52 11.39 14.08
C ASN A 118 -4.87 11.24 12.71
N THR A 119 -3.57 10.92 12.67
CA THR A 119 -2.88 10.65 11.41
C THR A 119 -2.66 9.16 11.21
N ILE A 120 -3.15 8.64 10.09
CA ILE A 120 -2.83 7.29 9.61
C ILE A 120 -1.73 7.42 8.54
N PHE A 121 -0.51 7.04 8.91
CA PHE A 121 0.58 6.94 7.94
C PHE A 121 0.43 5.63 7.16
N LEU A 122 0.18 5.72 5.86
CA LEU A 122 0.11 4.57 4.96
C LEU A 122 1.50 4.00 4.67
N ASP A 123 1.61 2.67 4.65
CA ASP A 123 2.79 1.95 4.18
C ASP A 123 2.65 1.66 2.69
N PHE A 124 3.44 2.38 1.89
CA PHE A 124 3.42 2.25 0.44
C PHE A 124 4.12 0.99 -0.07
N ASN A 125 5.01 0.40 0.72
CA ASN A 125 5.66 -0.87 0.39
C ASN A 125 4.68 -2.03 0.55
N ALA A 126 3.82 -1.95 1.57
CA ALA A 126 2.70 -2.88 1.77
C ALA A 126 1.51 -2.61 0.82
N GLY A 127 1.54 -1.51 0.06
CA GLY A 127 0.51 -1.18 -0.93
C GLY A 127 -0.81 -0.70 -0.34
N GLU A 128 -0.82 -0.19 0.89
CA GLU A 128 -2.05 0.18 1.61
C GLU A 128 -2.85 1.32 0.96
N GLN A 129 -2.19 2.18 0.20
CA GLN A 129 -2.84 3.19 -0.64
C GLN A 129 -3.67 2.58 -1.78
N ARG A 130 -3.55 1.28 -2.03
CA ARG A 130 -4.35 0.53 -3.01
C ARG A 130 -5.45 -0.30 -2.36
N ALA A 131 -5.60 -0.25 -1.04
CA ALA A 131 -6.71 -0.90 -0.36
C ALA A 131 -8.04 -0.38 -0.96
N PRO A 132 -8.98 -1.26 -1.35
CA PRO A 132 -10.22 -0.84 -2.01
C PRO A 132 -11.00 0.24 -1.26
N GLU A 133 -10.99 0.18 0.07
CA GLU A 133 -11.65 1.12 0.96
C GLU A 133 -10.96 2.50 0.99
N PHE A 134 -9.64 2.55 0.79
CA PHE A 134 -8.95 3.83 0.64
C PHE A 134 -9.14 4.40 -0.77
N VAL A 135 -9.13 3.55 -1.79
CA VAL A 135 -9.35 3.97 -3.19
C VAL A 135 -10.77 4.50 -3.41
N SER A 136 -11.77 3.98 -2.69
CA SER A 136 -13.14 4.47 -2.79
C SER A 136 -13.29 5.92 -2.32
N ILE A 137 -12.53 6.33 -1.29
CA ILE A 137 -12.53 7.72 -0.80
C ILE A 137 -11.59 8.64 -1.58
N ASN A 138 -10.59 8.06 -2.25
CA ASN A 138 -9.57 8.78 -3.00
C ASN A 138 -9.15 7.96 -4.23
N PRO A 139 -9.83 8.15 -5.37
CA PRO A 139 -9.56 7.40 -6.60
C PRO A 139 -8.15 7.57 -7.14
N ASN A 140 -7.44 8.65 -6.77
CA ASN A 140 -6.05 8.90 -7.16
C ASN A 140 -5.06 8.01 -6.38
N ALA A 141 -5.47 7.39 -5.26
CA ALA A 141 -4.63 6.56 -4.40
C ALA A 141 -3.34 7.30 -3.93
N ARG A 142 -3.44 8.61 -3.69
CA ARG A 142 -2.32 9.49 -3.27
C ARG A 142 -2.65 10.25 -1.99
N VAL A 143 -1.68 10.36 -1.09
CA VAL A 143 -1.81 11.21 0.10
C VAL A 143 -1.57 12.69 -0.22
N PRO A 144 -2.20 13.63 0.51
CA PRO A 144 -3.14 13.41 1.62
C PRO A 144 -4.57 13.10 1.19
N ALA A 145 -5.28 12.40 2.07
CA ALA A 145 -6.74 12.35 2.12
C ALA A 145 -7.19 12.59 3.56
N LEU A 146 -8.33 13.25 3.74
CA LEU A 146 -8.93 13.60 5.01
C LEU A 146 -10.35 13.04 5.09
N ILE A 147 -10.73 12.54 6.25
CA ILE A 147 -12.12 12.23 6.59
C ILE A 147 -12.56 13.20 7.70
N ASP A 148 -13.67 13.91 7.49
CA ASP A 148 -14.41 14.60 8.57
C ASP A 148 -15.50 13.66 9.10
N HIS A 149 -15.30 13.14 10.31
CA HIS A 149 -16.22 12.19 10.93
C HIS A 149 -17.54 12.86 11.35
N SER A 150 -17.48 14.14 11.76
CA SER A 150 -18.65 14.93 12.17
C SER A 150 -19.61 15.24 11.01
N ASN A 151 -19.17 15.03 9.77
CA ASN A 151 -19.90 15.35 8.55
C ASN A 151 -20.13 14.10 7.68
N ASP A 152 -20.74 13.06 8.27
CA ASP A 152 -21.08 11.79 7.61
C ASP A 152 -19.86 11.12 6.94
N ASN A 153 -18.71 11.14 7.63
CA ASN A 153 -17.43 10.66 7.10
C ASN A 153 -17.07 11.27 5.73
N LEU A 154 -17.35 12.57 5.53
CA LEU A 154 -17.01 13.28 4.30
C LEU A 154 -15.53 13.10 3.99
N SER A 155 -15.26 12.52 2.82
CA SER A 155 -13.92 12.26 2.36
C SER A 155 -13.45 13.31 1.36
N ILE A 156 -12.24 13.82 1.56
CA ILE A 156 -11.66 14.91 0.77
C ILE A 156 -10.22 14.56 0.46
N TRP A 157 -9.82 14.66 -0.79
CA TRP A 157 -8.46 14.42 -1.27
C TRP A 157 -7.99 15.62 -2.10
N GLU A 158 -6.69 15.68 -2.37
CA GLU A 158 -5.94 16.88 -2.78
C GLU A 158 -5.72 17.89 -1.66
N SER A 159 -4.44 18.17 -1.37
CA SER A 159 -4.05 19.05 -0.24
C SER A 159 -4.66 20.45 -0.32
N GLY A 160 -4.78 21.05 -1.50
CA GLY A 160 -5.40 22.37 -1.66
C GLY A 160 -6.90 22.36 -1.35
N ALA A 161 -7.63 21.34 -1.82
CA ALA A 161 -9.05 21.18 -1.54
C ALA A 161 -9.30 20.94 -0.05
N ILE A 162 -8.47 20.11 0.59
CA ILE A 162 -8.54 19.87 2.04
C ILE A 162 -8.34 21.16 2.82
N ILE A 163 -7.33 21.97 2.50
CA ILE A 163 -7.05 23.22 3.22
C ILE A 163 -8.21 24.21 3.04
N LEU A 164 -8.72 24.39 1.81
CA LEU A 164 -9.88 25.25 1.56
C LEU A 164 -11.11 24.78 2.33
N TYR A 165 -11.34 23.48 2.40
CA TYR A 165 -12.41 22.91 3.19
C TYR A 165 -12.24 23.22 4.69
N LEU A 166 -11.05 22.98 5.26
CA LEU A 166 -10.79 23.19 6.68
C LEU A 166 -11.00 24.64 7.10
N VAL A 167 -10.50 25.60 6.32
CA VAL A 167 -10.68 27.01 6.66
C VAL A 167 -12.14 27.46 6.55
N GLN A 168 -12.88 26.97 5.54
CA GLN A 168 -14.30 27.27 5.39
C GLN A 168 -15.17 26.59 6.46
N ARG A 169 -14.84 25.34 6.80
CA ARG A 169 -15.46 24.56 7.88
C ARG A 169 -15.28 25.28 9.22
N PHE A 170 -14.04 25.67 9.52
CA PHE A 170 -13.69 26.40 10.73
C PHE A 170 -14.45 27.72 10.82
N SER A 171 -14.46 28.51 9.73
CA SER A 171 -15.18 29.77 9.74
C SER A 171 -16.68 29.61 9.97
N ARG A 172 -17.27 28.55 9.42
CA ARG A 172 -18.69 28.23 9.62
C ARG A 172 -19.03 27.92 11.08
N ASP A 173 -18.14 27.24 11.81
CA ASP A 173 -18.40 26.83 13.19
C ASP A 173 -17.99 27.87 14.23
N PHE A 174 -16.87 28.55 14.00
CA PHE A 174 -16.21 29.37 15.00
C PHE A 174 -16.11 30.86 14.61
N GLY A 175 -16.51 31.24 13.39
CA GLY A 175 -16.52 32.63 12.92
C GLY A 175 -15.34 32.98 12.01
N GLU A 176 -14.45 33.88 12.42
CA GLU A 176 -13.29 34.25 11.59
C GLU A 176 -12.19 33.19 11.72
N CYS A 177 -11.71 32.67 10.59
CA CYS A 177 -10.59 31.72 10.58
C CYS A 177 -9.26 32.48 10.62
N PRO A 178 -8.36 32.23 11.58
CA PRO A 178 -7.10 32.96 11.70
C PRO A 178 -6.14 32.72 10.53
N LEU A 179 -6.35 31.66 9.76
CA LEU A 179 -5.54 31.31 8.59
C LEU A 179 -6.15 31.76 7.25
N TRP A 180 -7.33 32.38 7.27
CA TRP A 180 -8.06 32.73 6.06
C TRP A 180 -8.75 34.10 6.18
N PRO A 181 -8.58 35.00 5.20
CA PRO A 181 -9.14 36.34 5.30
C PRO A 181 -10.67 36.30 5.31
N ALA A 182 -11.30 37.14 6.15
CA ALA A 182 -12.75 37.30 6.21
C ALA A 182 -13.38 37.85 4.91
N ASN A 183 -12.58 38.47 4.04
CA ASN A 183 -13.05 39.14 2.83
C ASN A 183 -12.78 38.29 1.59
N HIS A 184 -13.83 37.66 1.07
CA HIS A 184 -13.89 37.26 -0.33
C HIS A 184 -14.34 38.49 -1.13
N LEU A 185 -13.48 38.98 -2.03
CA LEU A 185 -13.82 40.01 -3.01
C LEU A 185 -15.10 39.68 -3.78
#